data_AF-A0A958S7J5-F1
#
_entry.id   AF-A0A958S7J5-F1
#
_cell.length_a   1.000
_cell.length_b   1.000
_cell.length_c   1.000
_cell.angle_alpha   90.00
_cell.angle_beta   90.00
_cell.angle_gamma   90.00
#
_symmetry.space_group_name_H-M   'P 1'
#
loop_
_entity.id
_entity.type
_entity.pdbx_description
1 polymer ?
#
loop_
_entity_poly.entity_id
_entity_poly.type
_entity_poly.pdbx_seq_one_letter_code
_entity_poly.pdbx_strand_id
1 'polypeptide(L)'
;ILPIHIEVFNSETGDLQGIYDSNEKGSYLMILPAGKYEIIAEVPSKGTFTEKMNIGDRKSYQPEIIKDIRLNFVPKSSEQQ
;
A
#
# COMPACT_ATOMS: atom_id res chain seq x y z
N ILE A 1 -0.55 14.94 -9.32
CA ILE A 1 -0.78 14.57 -7.90
C ILE A 1 0.60 14.36 -7.31
N LEU A 2 0.87 14.80 -6.07
CA LEU A 2 2.17 14.49 -5.46
C LEU A 2 2.33 12.96 -5.37
N PRO A 3 3.53 12.41 -5.61
CA PRO A 3 3.79 10.98 -5.43
C PRO A 3 3.27 10.47 -4.09
N ILE A 4 2.71 9.27 -4.10
CA ILE A 4 2.29 8.55 -2.89
C ILE A 4 3.49 7.75 -2.43
N HIS A 5 3.95 8.01 -1.21
CA HIS A 5 5.00 7.25 -0.55
C HIS A 5 4.38 5.99 0.06
N ILE A 6 4.97 4.82 -0.22
CA ILE A 6 4.44 3.52 0.18
C ILE A 6 5.54 2.74 0.88
N GLU A 7 5.28 2.36 2.13
CA GLU A 7 6.14 1.48 2.92
C GLU A 7 5.48 0.10 3.04
N VAL A 8 6.28 -0.96 2.93
CA VAL A 8 5.80 -2.33 3.04
C VAL A 8 6.56 -3.03 4.14
N PHE A 9 5.83 -3.60 5.10
CA PHE A 9 6.37 -4.35 6.21
C PHE A 9 5.98 -5.81 6.11
N ASN A 10 6.87 -6.71 6.49
CA ASN A 10 6.52 -8.11 6.72
C ASN A 10 5.62 -8.18 7.96
N SER A 11 4.39 -8.69 7.82
CA SER A 11 3.41 -8.70 8.92
C SER A 11 3.75 -9.68 10.04
N GLU A 12 4.65 -10.63 9.82
CA GLU A 12 5.05 -11.62 10.82
C GLU A 12 6.26 -11.14 11.63
N THR A 13 7.24 -10.49 10.99
CA THR A 13 8.46 -10.02 11.65
C THR A 13 8.43 -8.54 12.02
N GLY A 14 7.61 -7.73 11.34
CA GLY A 14 7.60 -6.27 11.45
C GLY A 14 8.72 -5.59 10.64
N ASP A 15 9.53 -6.35 9.91
CA ASP A 15 10.66 -5.79 9.15
C ASP A 15 10.18 -5.01 7.93
N LEU A 16 10.79 -3.85 7.67
CA LEU A 16 10.61 -3.10 6.42
C LEU A 16 11.17 -3.91 5.24
N GLN A 17 10.31 -4.20 4.26
CA GLN A 17 10.62 -5.00 3.08
C GLN A 17 10.89 -4.14 1.85
N GLY A 18 10.30 -2.94 1.80
CA GLY A 18 10.50 -2.04 0.67
C GLY A 18 9.83 -0.69 0.87
N ILE A 19 10.35 0.27 0.12
CA ILE A 19 9.79 1.61 -0.04
C ILE A 19 9.56 1.83 -1.53
N TYR A 20 8.38 2.32 -1.88
CA TYR A 20 7.95 2.54 -3.26
C TYR A 20 7.26 3.89 -3.38
N ASP A 21 7.41 4.51 -4.54
CA ASP A 21 6.71 5.74 -4.89
C ASP A 21 5.77 5.50 -6.06
N SER A 22 4.61 6.13 -6.02
CA SER A 22 3.76 6.24 -7.21
C SER A 22 4.25 7.33 -8.17
N ASN A 23 3.90 7.20 -9.44
CA ASN A 23 4.08 8.28 -10.40
C ASN A 23 3.03 9.40 -10.21
N GLU A 24 3.11 10.46 -11.00
CA GLU A 24 2.20 11.61 -10.89
C GLU A 24 0.71 11.30 -11.14
N LYS A 25 0.42 10.13 -11.74
CA LYS A 25 -0.92 9.58 -11.99
C LYS A 25 -1.40 8.65 -10.87
N GLY A 26 -0.57 8.41 -9.85
CA GLY A 26 -0.88 7.51 -8.74
C GLY A 26 -0.63 6.02 -9.04
N SER A 27 -0.03 5.68 -10.18
CA SER A 27 0.34 4.29 -10.49
C SER A 27 1.68 3.94 -9.86
N TYR A 28 1.82 2.73 -9.34
CA TYR A 28 3.05 2.25 -8.72
C TYR A 28 3.35 0.81 -9.15
N LEU A 29 4.61 0.38 -9.03
CA LEU A 29 5.03 -1.00 -9.25
C LEU A 29 5.73 -1.49 -7.99
N MET A 30 5.30 -2.65 -7.50
CA MET A 30 5.81 -3.26 -6.28
C MET A 30 6.22 -4.70 -6.58
N ILE A 31 7.45 -5.06 -6.19
CA ILE A 31 7.98 -6.41 -6.37
C ILE A 31 8.28 -6.96 -4.98
N LEU A 32 7.54 -7.99 -4.59
CA LEU A 32 7.66 -8.64 -3.29
C LEU A 32 7.71 -10.16 -3.48
N PRO A 33 8.47 -10.89 -2.63
CA PRO A 33 8.40 -12.34 -2.59
C PRO A 33 7.05 -12.81 -2.02
N ALA A 34 6.86 -14.14 -2.00
CA ALA A 34 5.71 -14.72 -1.30
C ALA A 34 5.81 -14.43 0.20
N GLY A 35 4.70 -14.05 0.81
CA GLY A 35 4.66 -13.62 2.20
C GLY A 35 3.42 -12.83 2.57
N LYS A 36 3.33 -12.46 3.85
CA LYS A 36 2.27 -11.60 4.40
C LYS A 36 2.83 -10.22 4.68
N TYR A 37 2.14 -9.21 4.20
CA TYR A 37 2.60 -7.84 4.24
C TYR A 37 1.55 -6.88 4.77
N GLU A 38 2.03 -5.85 5.46
CA GLU A 38 1.27 -4.65 5.79
C GLU A 38 1.82 -3.51 4.94
N ILE A 39 0.96 -2.92 4.13
CA ILE A 39 1.28 -1.83 3.23
C ILE A 39 0.73 -0.55 3.86
N ILE A 40 1.60 0.45 4.00
CA ILE A 40 1.28 1.76 4.55
C ILE A 40 1.56 2.77 3.45
N ALA A 41 0.52 3.47 2.97
CA ALA A 41 0.64 4.48 1.92
C ALA A 41 0.29 5.86 2.48
N GLU A 42 1.23 6.80 2.39
CA GLU A 42 1.02 8.20 2.73
C GLU A 42 0.50 8.95 1.52
N VAL A 43 -0.74 9.41 1.61
CA VAL A 43 -1.39 10.13 0.53
C VAL A 43 -1.41 11.62 0.85
N PRO A 44 -0.68 12.44 0.07
CA PRO A 44 -0.59 13.87 0.32
C PRO A 44 -1.97 14.51 0.45
N SER A 45 -2.16 15.29 1.52
CA SER A 45 -3.40 15.99 1.85
C SER A 45 -4.62 15.11 2.14
N LYS A 46 -4.46 13.78 2.23
CA LYS A 46 -5.55 12.84 2.54
C LYS A 46 -5.26 11.93 3.74
N GLY A 47 -3.98 11.74 4.08
CA GLY A 47 -3.55 10.96 5.25
C GLY A 47 -3.04 9.58 4.87
N THR A 48 -2.94 8.70 5.86
CA THR A 48 -2.37 7.37 5.70
C THR A 48 -3.43 6.33 5.39
N PHE A 49 -3.12 5.45 4.45
CA PHE A 49 -3.88 4.24 4.14
C PHE A 49 -3.08 3.02 4.58
N THR A 50 -3.77 2.02 5.15
CA THR A 50 -3.14 0.76 5.56
C THR A 50 -3.91 -0.42 5.02
N GLU A 51 -3.19 -1.38 4.44
CA GLU A 51 -3.78 -2.60 3.88
C GLU A 51 -2.93 -3.83 4.19
N LYS A 52 -3.59 -4.93 4.54
CA LYS A 52 -2.95 -6.23 4.69
C LYS A 52 -3.05 -7.01 3.38
N MET A 53 -1.93 -7.56 2.93
CA MET A 53 -1.81 -8.31 1.69
C MET A 53 -1.14 -9.65 1.95
N ASN A 54 -1.61 -10.68 1.25
CA ASN A 54 -0.98 -11.99 1.26
C ASN A 54 -0.59 -12.35 -0.18
N ILE A 55 0.70 -12.55 -0.42
CA ILE A 55 1.24 -13.00 -1.70
C ILE A 55 1.52 -14.49 -1.57
N GLY A 56 0.68 -15.28 -2.23
CA GLY A 56 0.79 -16.73 -2.23
C GLY A 56 2.08 -17.24 -2.90
N ASP A 57 2.49 -18.45 -2.55
CA ASP A 57 3.66 -19.09 -3.12
C ASP A 57 3.41 -19.62 -4.55
N ARG A 58 4.46 -20.21 -5.16
CA ARG A 58 4.43 -20.78 -6.52
C ARG A 58 3.29 -21.77 -6.79
N LYS A 59 2.73 -22.43 -5.77
CA LYS A 59 1.61 -23.38 -5.95
C LYS A 59 0.26 -22.69 -6.11
N SER A 60 0.20 -21.39 -5.81
CA SER A 60 -1.01 -20.55 -5.87
C SER A 60 -0.88 -19.38 -6.86
N TYR A 61 0.15 -19.41 -7.70
CA TYR A 61 0.64 -18.23 -8.41
C TYR A 61 -0.29 -17.75 -9.53
N GLN A 62 -0.69 -16.48 -9.47
CA GLN A 62 -1.00 -15.67 -10.66
C GLN A 62 0.23 -14.79 -10.95
N PRO A 63 0.70 -14.71 -12.20
CA PRO A 63 1.92 -13.99 -12.56
C PRO A 63 1.86 -12.48 -12.34
N GLU A 64 0.64 -11.92 -12.27
CA GLU A 64 0.39 -10.53 -12.02
C GLU A 64 -0.91 -10.42 -11.21
N ILE A 65 -0.87 -9.71 -10.09
CA ILE A 65 -2.07 -9.35 -9.34
C ILE A 65 -2.38 -7.89 -9.70
N ILE A 66 -3.36 -7.68 -10.57
CA ILE A 66 -3.89 -6.34 -10.82
C ILE A 66 -4.86 -6.01 -9.70
N LYS A 67 -4.53 -5.01 -8.88
CA LYS A 67 -5.36 -4.59 -7.76
C LYS A 67 -5.53 -3.08 -7.75
N ASP A 68 -6.78 -2.64 -7.88
CA ASP A 68 -7.14 -1.25 -7.63
C ASP A 68 -7.26 -1.03 -6.13
N ILE A 69 -6.36 -0.22 -5.56
CA ILE A 69 -6.51 0.27 -4.18
C ILE A 69 -7.45 1.48 -4.21
N ARG A 70 -8.69 1.27 -3.74
CA ARG A 70 -9.69 2.34 -3.65
C ARG A 70 -9.64 3.01 -2.28
N LEU A 71 -9.18 4.25 -2.28
CA LEU A 71 -9.03 5.04 -1.07
C LEU A 71 -10.31 5.83 -0.77
N ASN A 72 -11.07 5.37 0.22
CA ASN A 72 -12.24 6.10 0.72
C ASN A 72 -11.83 6.91 1.96
N PHE A 73 -11.36 8.14 1.73
CA PHE A 73 -11.13 9.07 2.84
C PHE A 73 -12.47 9.64 3.26
N VAL A 74 -12.92 9.31 4.48
CA VAL A 74 -13.96 10.11 5.12
C VAL A 74 -13.28 11.42 5.51
N PRO A 75 -13.76 12.59 5.06
CA PRO A 75 -13.27 13.85 5.57
C PRO A 75 -13.42 13.81 7.09
N LYS A 76 -12.36 14.05 7.86
CA LYS A 76 -12.55 14.43 9.26
C LYS A 76 -13.44 15.67 9.22
N SER A 77 -14.70 15.51 9.59
CA SER A 77 -15.56 16.64 9.91
C SER A 77 -14.74 17.50 10.87
N SER A 78 -14.49 18.74 10.48
CA SER A 78 -13.86 19.74 11.32
C SER A 78 -14.54 19.70 12.68
N GLU A 79 -13.87 19.15 13.69
CA GLU A 79 -14.19 19.42 15.09
C GLU A 79 -13.93 20.93 15.24
N GLN A 80 -15.01 21.68 14.99
CA GLN A 80 -15.06 23.10 15.28
C GLN A 80 -15.21 23.24 16.79
N GLN A 81 -14.17 23.82 17.38
CA GLN A 81 -14.13 24.65 18.60
C GLN A 81 -14.48 24.00 19.93
#